data_AF-A0A2P4S403-F1
#
_entry.id   AF-A0A2P4S403-F1
#
_cell.length_a   1.000
_cell.length_b   1.000
_cell.length_c   1.000
_cell.angle_alpha   90.00
_cell.angle_beta   90.00
_cell.angle_gamma   90.00
#
_symmetry.space_group_name_H-M   'P 1'
#
loop_
_entity.id
_entity.type
_entity.pdbx_description
1 polymer ?
#
loop_
_entity_poly.entity_id
_entity_poly.type
_entity_poly.pdbx_seq_one_letter_code
_entity_poly.pdbx_strand_id
1 'polypeptide(L)'
;ISDGAFEPFLLSLTRFASHHVYSCDLCTQRGFICQICGGSDIIFPFQLDSTARCKECKAVFHRECYGGTASCPRCERRRYRREREEEEEEGEEGRVGSTP
;
A
#
# COMPACT_ATOMS: atom_id res chain seq x y z
N ILE A 1 -9.27 25.91 -23.74
CA ILE A 1 -9.29 25.27 -22.41
C ILE A 1 -10.74 25.38 -21.94
N SER A 2 -11.40 24.27 -21.63
CA SER A 2 -12.85 24.18 -21.39
C SER A 2 -13.33 25.15 -20.30
N ASP A 3 -14.50 25.76 -20.51
CA ASP A 3 -15.14 26.83 -19.71
C ASP A 3 -15.52 26.42 -18.27
N GLY A 4 -14.56 25.98 -17.45
CA GLY A 4 -14.76 25.73 -16.01
C GLY A 4 -15.74 24.61 -15.64
N ALA A 5 -16.54 24.09 -16.58
CA ALA A 5 -17.59 23.09 -16.36
C ALA A 5 -17.05 21.71 -16.01
N PHE A 6 -15.75 21.46 -16.23
CA PHE A 6 -15.13 20.17 -15.96
C PHE A 6 -14.85 19.94 -14.47
N GLU A 7 -14.48 21.00 -13.74
CA GLU A 7 -14.22 20.94 -12.30
C GLU A 7 -15.45 20.48 -11.48
N PRO A 8 -16.64 21.09 -11.62
CA PRO A 8 -17.82 20.65 -10.86
C PRO A 8 -18.25 19.23 -11.25
N PHE A 9 -18.04 18.83 -12.51
CA PHE A 9 -18.28 17.46 -12.94
C PHE A 9 -17.37 16.46 -12.22
N LEU A 10 -16.06 16.72 -12.19
CA LEU A 10 -15.10 15.88 -11.48
C LEU A 10 -15.40 15.81 -9.99
N LEU A 11 -15.73 16.94 -9.37
CA LEU A 11 -16.08 16.99 -7.94
C LEU A 11 -17.31 16.15 -7.63
N SER A 12 -18.34 16.22 -8.47
CA SER A 12 -19.54 15.39 -8.34
C SER A 12 -19.21 13.90 -8.47
N LEU A 13 -18.42 13.53 -9.47
CA LEU A 13 -18.01 12.15 -9.71
C LEU A 13 -17.15 11.60 -8.57
N THR A 14 -16.19 12.37 -8.06
CA THR A 14 -15.36 11.96 -6.92
C THR A 14 -16.19 11.76 -5.66
N ARG A 15 -17.17 12.64 -5.39
CA ARG A 15 -18.10 12.48 -4.26
C ARG A 15 -18.94 11.23 -4.39
N PHE A 16 -19.53 11.00 -5.56
CA PHE A 16 -20.31 9.79 -5.84
C PHE A 16 -19.48 8.52 -5.64
N ALA A 17 -18.29 8.45 -6.26
CA ALA A 17 -17.43 7.28 -6.20
C ALA A 17 -16.92 7.01 -4.78
N SER A 18 -16.49 8.04 -4.05
CA SER A 18 -16.03 7.89 -2.66
C SER A 18 -17.17 7.43 -1.75
N HIS A 19 -18.36 8.01 -1.88
CA HIS A 19 -19.54 7.56 -1.14
C HIS A 19 -19.84 6.07 -1.39
N HIS A 20 -19.84 5.64 -2.66
CA HIS A 20 -20.04 4.23 -2.99
C HIS A 20 -19.00 3.32 -2.33
N VAL A 21 -17.71 3.70 -2.35
CA VAL A 21 -16.66 2.90 -1.73
C VAL A 21 -16.88 2.76 -0.22
N TYR A 22 -17.32 3.82 0.47
CA TYR A 22 -17.61 3.77 1.90
C TYR A 22 -18.89 2.99 2.24
N SER A 23 -19.87 2.96 1.33
CA SER A 23 -21.17 2.32 1.56
C SER A 23 -21.30 0.91 0.99
N CYS A 24 -20.24 0.37 0.37
CA CYS A 24 -20.26 -0.93 -0.31
C CYS A 24 -19.28 -1.89 0.36
N ASP A 25 -19.80 -2.96 0.98
CA ASP A 25 -18.98 -3.95 1.71
C ASP A 25 -17.89 -4.59 0.84
N LEU A 26 -18.15 -4.78 -0.45
CA LEU A 26 -17.16 -5.32 -1.37
C LEU A 26 -16.01 -4.34 -1.62
N CYS A 27 -16.31 -3.04 -1.62
CA CYS A 27 -15.31 -1.99 -1.81
C CYS A 27 -14.52 -1.75 -0.52
N THR A 28 -15.18 -1.75 0.64
CA THR A 28 -14.50 -1.54 1.93
C THR A 28 -13.48 -2.62 2.23
N GLN A 29 -13.77 -3.88 1.87
CA GLN A 29 -12.82 -5.00 1.97
C GLN A 29 -11.55 -4.83 1.11
N ARG A 30 -11.56 -3.93 0.13
CA ARG A 30 -10.39 -3.60 -0.71
C ARG A 30 -9.59 -2.40 -0.21
N GLY A 31 -9.99 -1.82 0.92
CA GLY A 31 -9.22 -0.78 1.60
C GLY A 31 -7.95 -1.35 2.26
N PHE A 32 -7.24 -0.48 2.97
CA PHE A 32 -5.99 -0.81 3.64
C PHE A 32 -6.13 -0.61 5.14
N ILE A 33 -5.42 -1.43 5.90
CA ILE A 33 -5.14 -1.18 7.32
C ILE A 33 -3.73 -0.60 7.42
N CYS A 34 -3.58 0.49 8.16
CA CYS A 34 -2.27 1.09 8.38
C CYS A 34 -1.40 0.15 9.24
N GLN A 35 -0.39 -0.48 8.65
CA GLN A 35 0.47 -1.45 9.36
C GLN A 35 1.43 -0.82 10.38
N ILE A 36 1.49 0.52 10.44
CA ILE A 36 2.36 1.25 11.37
C ILE A 36 1.65 1.43 12.71
N CYS A 37 0.44 2.01 12.71
CA CYS A 37 -0.34 2.16 13.94
C CYS A 37 -1.19 0.94 14.27
N GLY A 38 -1.49 0.07 13.31
CA GLY A 38 -2.34 -1.10 13.50
C GLY A 38 -3.80 -0.78 13.81
N GLY A 39 -4.24 0.47 13.64
CA GLY A 39 -5.62 0.88 13.87
C GLY A 39 -6.60 0.13 12.98
N SER A 40 -7.81 -0.12 13.47
CA SER A 40 -8.87 -0.83 12.74
C SER A 40 -9.50 -0.02 11.60
N ASP A 41 -9.14 1.26 11.49
CA ASP A 41 -9.68 2.16 10.49
C ASP A 41 -9.22 1.76 9.08
N ILE A 42 -10.20 1.58 8.19
CA ILE A 42 -9.95 1.29 6.79
C ILE A 42 -9.64 2.61 6.07
N ILE A 43 -8.45 2.67 5.48
CA ILE A 43 -8.00 3.82 4.69
C ILE A 43 -7.94 3.50 3.21
N PHE A 44 -8.10 4.53 2.37
CA PHE A 44 -8.15 4.39 0.93
C PHE A 44 -7.16 5.31 0.21
N PRO A 45 -6.59 4.90 -0.93
CA PRO A 45 -5.65 5.72 -1.69
C PRO A 45 -6.19 7.08 -2.17
N PHE A 46 -7.51 7.25 -2.28
CA PHE A 46 -8.13 8.50 -2.72
C PHE A 46 -8.32 9.53 -1.59
N GLN A 47 -8.01 9.16 -0.34
CA GLN A 47 -7.99 10.08 0.81
C GLN A 47 -6.66 10.84 0.84
N LEU A 48 -6.47 11.77 -0.11
CA LEU A 48 -5.17 12.40 -0.39
C LEU A 48 -4.60 13.21 0.77
N ASP A 49 -5.47 13.77 1.62
CA ASP A 49 -5.04 14.63 2.73
C ASP A 49 -4.55 13.83 3.96
N SER A 50 -5.08 12.63 4.16
CA SER A 50 -4.84 11.82 5.36
C SER A 50 -4.00 10.57 5.12
N THR A 51 -3.73 10.20 3.87
CA THR A 51 -3.00 8.97 3.52
C THR A 51 -1.76 9.22 2.69
N ALA A 52 -0.80 8.30 2.79
CA ALA A 52 0.39 8.23 1.97
C ALA A 52 0.52 6.83 1.36
N ARG A 53 0.87 6.79 0.06
CA ARG A 53 1.04 5.54 -0.69
C ARG A 53 2.52 5.30 -0.97
N CYS A 54 3.02 4.13 -0.59
CA CYS A 54 4.37 3.69 -0.93
C CYS A 54 4.55 3.64 -2.46
N LYS A 55 5.65 4.22 -2.96
CA LYS A 55 5.94 4.27 -4.40
C LYS A 55 6.25 2.88 -4.98
N GLU A 56 6.84 2.00 -4.19
CA GLU A 56 7.22 0.65 -4.61
C GLU A 56 6.04 -0.32 -4.52
N CYS A 57 5.61 -0.68 -3.30
CA CYS A 57 4.64 -1.76 -3.10
C CYS A 57 3.16 -1.31 -3.14
N LYS A 58 2.91 0.00 -3.31
CA LYS A 58 1.57 0.62 -3.33
C LYS A 58 0.74 0.42 -2.05
N ALA A 59 1.35 -0.05 -0.95
CA ALA A 59 0.70 -0.05 0.35
C ALA A 59 0.34 1.37 0.78
N VAL A 60 -0.79 1.51 1.45
CA VAL A 60 -1.30 2.79 1.95
C VAL A 60 -1.18 2.83 3.47
N PHE A 61 -0.80 3.99 3.98
CA PHE A 61 -0.62 4.28 5.39
C PHE A 61 -1.24 5.64 5.71
N HIS A 62 -1.52 5.94 6.97
CA HIS A 62 -1.78 7.32 7.36
C HIS A 62 -0.57 8.18 7.03
N ARG A 63 -0.82 9.40 6.55
CA ARG A 63 0.22 10.35 6.14
C ARG A 63 1.16 10.68 7.28
N GLU A 64 0.62 10.86 8.48
CA GLU A 64 1.38 11.09 9.71
C GLU A 64 2.23 9.88 10.10
N CYS A 65 1.64 8.68 10.07
CA CYS A 65 2.37 7.45 10.37
C CYS A 65 3.54 7.22 9.40
N TYR A 66 3.32 7.44 8.09
CA TYR A 66 4.36 7.23 7.08
C TYR A 66 5.42 8.32 7.10
N GLY A 67 5.05 9.57 7.43
CA GLY A 67 5.98 10.70 7.49
C GLY A 67 7.11 10.51 8.52
N GLY A 68 6.86 9.76 9.59
CA GLY A 68 7.86 9.42 10.61
C GLY A 68 8.75 8.22 10.28
N THR A 69 8.50 7.52 9.17
CA THR A 69 9.25 6.31 8.79
C THR A 69 10.30 6.61 7.71
N ALA A 70 11.51 6.10 7.89
CA ALA A 70 12.57 6.22 6.89
C ALA A 70 12.27 5.40 5.61
N SER A 71 11.50 4.33 5.75
CA SER A 71 11.30 3.27 4.77
C SER A 71 9.93 2.62 4.95
N CYS A 72 9.41 1.98 3.90
CA CYS A 72 8.14 1.30 3.99
C CYS A 72 8.30 -0.06 4.71
N PRO A 73 7.61 -0.29 5.84
CA PRO A 73 7.77 -1.52 6.63
C PRO A 73 7.35 -2.78 5.86
N ARG A 74 6.43 -2.65 4.91
CA ARG A 74 6.03 -3.76 4.03
C ARG A 74 7.13 -4.11 3.03
N CYS A 75 7.84 -3.11 2.50
CA CYS A 75 8.96 -3.36 1.58
C CYS A 75 10.13 -4.00 2.32
N GLU A 76 10.47 -3.52 3.52
CA GLU A 76 11.51 -4.12 4.36
C GLU A 76 11.23 -5.59 4.67
N ARG A 77 10.01 -5.89 5.10
CA ARG A 77 9.61 -7.29 5.37
C ARG A 77 9.72 -8.18 4.13
N ARG A 78 9.39 -7.65 2.94
CA ARG A 78 9.53 -8.39 1.67
C ARG A 78 11.00 -8.63 1.33
N ARG A 79 11.83 -7.61 1.50
CA ARG A 79 13.28 -7.70 1.25
C ARG A 79 13.93 -8.74 2.15
N TYR A 80 13.66 -8.67 3.46
CA TYR A 80 14.19 -9.63 4.42
C TYR A 80 13.80 -11.09 4.10
N ARG A 81 12.54 -11.32 3.66
CA ARG A 81 12.12 -12.66 3.23
C ARG A 81 12.88 -13.14 2.01
N ARG A 82 13.07 -12.26 1.02
CA ARG A 82 13.82 -12.58 -0.19
C ARG A 82 15.28 -12.91 0.10
N GLU A 83 15.94 -12.11 0.93
CA GLU A 83 17.33 -12.34 1.34
C GLU A 83 17.48 -13.70 2.03
N ARG A 84 16.52 -14.08 2.88
CA ARG A 84 16.52 -15.40 3.52
C ARG A 84 16.29 -16.56 2.56
N GLU A 85 15.39 -16.40 1.59
CA GLU A 85 15.16 -17.41 0.56
C GLU A 85 16.43 -17.61 -0.30
N GLU A 86 17.12 -16.52 -0.63
CA GLU A 86 18.41 -16.56 -1.36
C GLU A 86 19.52 -17.24 -0.54
N GLU A 87 19.66 -16.94 0.76
CA GLU A 87 20.64 -17.60 1.65
C GLU A 87 20.38 -19.11 1.80
N GLU A 88 19.11 -19.54 1.84
CA GLU A 88 18.71 -20.94 1.94
C GLU A 88 19.02 -21.69 0.63
N GLU A 89 18.78 -21.08 -0.55
CA GLU A 89 19.14 -21.61 -1.87
C GLU A 89 20.66 -21.75 -2.05
N GLU A 90 21.44 -20.73 -1.70
CA GLU A 90 22.91 -20.76 -1.75
C GLU A 90 23.50 -21.84 -0.81
N GLY A 91 22.89 -22.03 0.37
CA GLY A 91 23.25 -23.08 1.32
C GLY A 91 22.95 -24.49 0.81
N GLU A 92 21.89 -24.67 0.02
CA GLU A 92 21.57 -25.94 -0.64
C GLU A 92 22.49 -26.21 -1.85
N GLU A 93 22.72 -25.23 -2.72
CA GLU A 93 23.66 -25.35 -3.85
C GLU A 93 25.09 -25.66 -3.37
N GLY A 94 25.54 -25.01 -2.29
CA GLY A 94 26.82 -25.30 -1.63
C GLY A 94 26.93 -26.74 -1.10
N ARG A 95 25.80 -27.38 -0.78
CA ARG A 95 25.73 -28.77 -0.29
C ARG A 95 25.69 -29.80 -1.42
N VAL A 96 25.13 -29.45 -2.58
CA VAL A 96 25.10 -30.31 -3.77
C VAL A 96 26.45 -30.34 -4.50
N GLY A 97 27.23 -29.24 -4.43
CA GLY A 97 28.59 -29.17 -4.98
C GLY A 97 29.67 -30.00 -4.26
N SER A 98 29.30 -30.77 -3.22
CA SER A 98 30.24 -31.58 -2.42
C SER A 98 30.20 -33.09 -2.71
N THR A 99 29.34 -33.56 -3.61
CA THR A 99 29.36 -34.97 -4.04
C THR A 99 30.43 -35.19 -5.11
N PRO A 100 31.37 -36.15 -4.92
CA PRO A 100 32.48 -36.41 -5.82
C PRO A 100 32.06 -36.99 -7.18
#